data_AF-A0A519RTL8-F1
#
_entry.id   AF-A0A519RTL8-F1
#
_cell.length_a   1.000
_cell.length_b   1.000
_cell.length_c   1.000
_cell.angle_alpha   90.00
_cell.angle_beta   90.00
_cell.angle_gamma   90.00
#
_symmetry.space_group_name_H-M   'P 1'
#
loop_
_entity.id
_entity.type
_entity.pdbx_description
1 polymer ?
#
loop_
_entity_poly.entity_id
_entity_poly.type
_entity_poly.pdbx_seq_one_letter_code
_entity_poly.pdbx_strand_id
1 'polypeptide(L)'
;MKIKYLYGIGIALLALITVSSCQKDDYINDGGKILSGRVNMTTYDYLKSNKKFDSLVKIIDQAGMKDEINGNITFFATTNYGAADYVSAKKQEKITQVGDENIKFS
;
A
#
# COMPACT_ATOMS: atom_id res chain seq x y z
N MET A 1 4.72 -16.97 -60.41
CA MET A 1 4.07 -17.36 -59.13
C MET A 1 2.62 -16.88 -59.20
N LYS A 2 1.63 -17.79 -59.17
CA LYS A 2 0.22 -17.40 -59.42
C LYS A 2 -0.22 -16.38 -58.36
N ILE A 3 -0.89 -15.31 -58.78
CA ILE A 3 -1.38 -14.19 -57.94
C ILE A 3 -2.13 -14.66 -56.68
N LYS A 4 -2.81 -15.82 -56.74
CA LYS A 4 -3.48 -16.46 -55.59
C LYS A 4 -2.53 -16.81 -54.43
N TYR A 5 -1.28 -17.18 -54.72
CA TYR A 5 -0.27 -17.46 -53.69
C TYR A 5 0.26 -16.18 -53.04
N LEU A 6 0.26 -15.07 -53.77
CA LEU A 6 0.69 -13.77 -53.25
C LEU A 6 -0.32 -13.22 -52.22
N TYR A 7 -1.62 -13.38 -52.49
CA TYR A 7 -2.68 -13.07 -51.52
C TYR A 7 -2.65 -14.01 -50.30
N GLY A 8 -2.39 -15.30 -50.51
CA GLY A 8 -2.25 -16.27 -49.41
C GLY A 8 -1.10 -15.92 -48.46
N ILE A 9 0.05 -15.49 -48.99
CA ILE A 9 1.20 -15.05 -48.18
C ILE A 9 0.89 -13.75 -47.44
N GLY A 10 0.19 -12.81 -48.08
CA GLY A 10 -0.22 -11.55 -47.44
C GLY A 10 -1.15 -11.77 -46.23
N ILE A 11 -2.12 -12.69 -46.36
CA ILE A 11 -3.05 -13.03 -45.26
C ILE A 11 -2.31 -13.76 -44.13
N ALA A 12 -1.38 -14.66 -44.44
CA ALA A 12 -0.58 -15.37 -43.44
C ALA A 12 0.35 -14.43 -42.66
N LEU A 13 0.96 -13.45 -43.33
CA LEU A 13 1.77 -12.40 -42.68
C LEU A 13 0.92 -11.51 -41.76
N LEU A 14 -0.28 -11.12 -42.20
CA LEU A 14 -1.19 -10.34 -41.37
C LEU A 14 -1.63 -11.10 -40.12
N ALA A 15 -1.88 -12.40 -40.23
CA ALA A 15 -2.22 -13.27 -39.10
C ALA A 15 -1.06 -13.42 -38.10
N LEU A 16 0.20 -13.48 -38.56
CA LEU A 16 1.38 -13.54 -37.67
C LEU A 16 1.58 -12.26 -36.84
N ILE A 17 1.24 -11.10 -37.41
CA ILE A 17 1.38 -9.81 -36.73
C ILE A 17 0.32 -9.67 -35.61
N THR A 18 -0.89 -10.22 -35.80
CA THR A 18 -1.95 -10.11 -34.78
C THR A 18 -1.75 -11.04 -33.57
N VAL A 19 -1.06 -12.17 -33.71
CA VAL A 19 -0.73 -13.04 -32.55
C VAL A 19 0.39 -12.49 -31.67
N SER A 20 1.21 -11.57 -32.21
CA SER A 20 2.37 -11.00 -31.51
C SER A 20 2.02 -9.83 -30.57
N SER A 21 0.78 -9.34 -30.57
CA SER A 21 0.37 -8.14 -29.80
C SER A 21 -0.24 -8.46 -28.42
N CYS A 22 -0.22 -9.72 -27.98
CA CYS A 22 -0.93 -10.16 -26.78
C CYS A 22 -0.03 -10.55 -25.59
N GLN A 23 1.15 -9.95 -25.46
CA GLN A 23 1.89 -9.97 -24.19
C GLN A 23 1.97 -8.54 -23.67
N LYS A 24 0.89 -8.12 -23.00
CA LYS A 24 0.86 -6.90 -22.19
C LYS A 24 1.54 -7.22 -20.87
N ASP A 25 2.82 -7.56 -20.85
CA ASP A 25 3.57 -7.69 -19.58
C ASP A 25 4.29 -6.38 -19.23
N ASP A 26 4.31 -5.44 -20.18
CA ASP A 26 4.94 -4.12 -20.08
C ASP A 26 4.07 -3.08 -19.34
N TYR A 27 2.97 -3.47 -18.68
CA TYR A 27 2.30 -2.60 -17.70
C TYR A 27 2.98 -2.65 -16.32
N ILE A 28 3.92 -3.57 -16.11
CA ILE A 28 4.69 -3.71 -14.86
C ILE A 28 5.87 -2.71 -14.89
N ASN A 29 5.58 -1.44 -15.17
CA ASN A 29 6.56 -0.35 -15.18
C ASN A 29 6.51 0.50 -13.89
N ASP A 30 5.54 0.25 -13.00
CA ASP A 30 5.34 1.01 -11.75
C ASP A 30 6.00 0.39 -10.50
N GLY A 31 6.88 -0.62 -10.63
CA GLY A 31 7.53 -1.20 -9.45
C GLY A 31 8.39 -2.43 -9.70
N GLY A 32 9.32 -2.33 -10.65
CA GLY A 32 10.18 -3.41 -11.14
C GLY A 32 10.53 -4.50 -10.12
N LYS A 33 10.34 -5.76 -10.52
CA LYS A 33 11.02 -6.94 -9.96
C LYS A 33 10.88 -7.19 -8.45
N ILE A 34 9.87 -6.63 -7.76
CA ILE A 34 9.43 -7.12 -6.44
C ILE A 34 8.14 -7.93 -6.63
N LEU A 35 8.25 -9.08 -7.31
CA LEU A 35 7.13 -9.99 -7.57
C LEU A 35 6.51 -10.61 -6.31
N SER A 36 7.09 -10.40 -5.12
CA SER A 36 6.52 -10.93 -3.89
C SER A 36 5.54 -9.97 -3.22
N GLY A 37 5.62 -8.65 -3.46
CA GLY A 37 4.92 -7.63 -2.64
C GLY A 37 5.19 -7.75 -1.13
N ARG A 38 6.16 -8.59 -0.73
CA ARG A 38 6.44 -8.98 0.65
C ARG A 38 7.73 -8.31 1.09
N VAL A 39 7.64 -7.56 2.17
CA VAL A 39 8.80 -7.04 2.89
C VAL A 39 9.28 -8.11 3.88
N ASN A 40 10.59 -8.38 3.94
CA ASN A 40 11.16 -9.37 4.85
C ASN A 40 11.37 -8.75 6.25
N MET A 41 10.28 -8.32 6.88
CA MET A 41 10.28 -7.70 8.21
C MET A 41 8.92 -7.87 8.88
N THR A 42 8.87 -7.63 10.19
CA THR A 42 7.61 -7.64 10.94
C THR A 42 6.73 -6.45 10.53
N THR A 43 5.42 -6.56 10.76
CA THR A 43 4.48 -5.45 10.50
C THR A 43 4.91 -4.19 11.25
N TYR A 44 5.29 -4.33 12.53
CA TYR A 44 5.77 -3.21 13.33
C TYR A 44 7.04 -2.59 12.75
N ASP A 45 8.01 -3.40 12.34
CA ASP A 45 9.27 -2.88 11.79
C ASP A 45 9.05 -2.16 10.47
N TYR A 46 8.12 -2.64 9.65
CA TYR A 46 7.69 -1.93 8.44
C TYR A 46 7.09 -0.56 8.77
N LEU A 47 6.17 -0.50 9.74
CA LEU A 47 5.57 0.77 10.16
C LEU A 47 6.62 1.74 10.69
N LYS A 48 7.54 1.25 11.54
CA LYS A 48 8.63 2.06 12.12
C LYS A 48 9.64 2.55 11.09
N SER A 49 9.86 1.79 10.02
CA SER A 49 10.76 2.19 8.92
C SER A 49 10.21 3.34 8.08
N ASN A 50 8.91 3.60 8.13
CA ASN A 50 8.25 4.56 7.24
C ASN A 50 7.68 5.76 8.00
N LYS A 51 8.23 6.94 7.70
CA LYS A 51 7.91 8.21 8.37
C LYS A 51 6.44 8.61 8.36
N LYS A 52 5.65 8.08 7.43
CA LYS A 52 4.19 8.34 7.38
C LYS A 52 3.41 7.72 8.54
N PHE A 53 4.04 6.86 9.35
CA PHE A 53 3.41 6.15 10.47
C PHE A 53 4.01 6.50 11.85
N ASP A 54 4.91 7.48 11.96
CA ASP A 54 5.58 7.87 13.22
C ASP A 54 4.58 8.08 14.39
N SER A 55 3.43 8.70 14.14
CA SER A 55 2.39 8.90 15.17
C SER A 55 1.69 7.59 15.56
N LEU A 56 1.41 6.72 14.58
CA LEU A 56 0.79 5.42 14.82
C LEU A 56 1.73 4.51 15.63
N VAL A 57 3.02 4.51 15.32
CA VAL A 57 4.03 3.72 16.06
C VAL A 57 4.08 4.13 17.53
N LYS A 58 4.03 5.44 17.83
CA LYS A 58 3.95 5.93 19.22
C LYS A 58 2.73 5.42 19.97
N ILE A 59 1.57 5.40 19.32
CA ILE A 59 0.32 4.89 19.91
C ILE A 59 0.47 3.39 20.21
N ILE A 60 1.03 2.62 19.28
CA ILE A 60 1.28 1.19 19.46
C ILE A 60 2.22 0.93 20.63
N ASP A 61 3.32 1.70 20.72
CA ASP A 61 4.31 1.60 21.79
C ASP A 61 3.68 1.91 23.16
N GLN A 62 2.86 2.97 23.25
CA GLN A 62 2.15 3.33 24.47
C GLN A 62 1.10 2.29 24.88
N ALA A 63 0.46 1.63 23.92
CA ALA A 63 -0.52 0.58 24.17
C ALA A 63 0.11 -0.78 24.49
N GLY A 64 1.42 -0.95 24.27
CA GLY A 64 2.12 -2.22 24.45
C GLY A 64 1.73 -3.30 23.43
N MET A 65 1.13 -2.93 22.28
CA MET A 65 0.47 -3.86 21.35
C MET A 65 1.41 -4.40 20.24
N LYS A 66 2.71 -4.45 20.50
CA LYS A 66 3.69 -4.80 19.46
C LYS A 66 3.54 -6.24 19.00
N ASP A 67 3.32 -7.16 19.93
CA ASP A 67 3.26 -8.60 19.64
C ASP A 67 1.98 -8.95 18.88
N GLU A 68 0.86 -8.31 19.22
CA GLU A 68 -0.42 -8.46 18.54
C GLU A 68 -0.35 -7.98 17.08
N ILE A 69 0.31 -6.83 16.84
CA ILE A 69 0.48 -6.28 15.49
C ILE A 69 1.40 -7.15 14.62
N ASN A 70 2.36 -7.81 15.24
CA ASN A 70 3.24 -8.75 14.55
C ASN A 70 2.63 -10.15 14.39
N GLY A 71 1.43 -10.39 14.92
CA GLY A 71 0.71 -11.64 14.78
C GLY A 71 0.21 -11.91 13.36
N ASN A 72 -0.40 -13.08 13.16
CA ASN A 72 -1.03 -13.47 11.90
C ASN A 72 -2.40 -12.77 11.73
N ILE A 73 -2.37 -11.47 11.52
CA ILE A 73 -3.56 -10.61 11.37
C ILE A 73 -3.44 -9.71 10.14
N THR A 74 -4.57 -9.14 9.73
CA THR A 74 -4.58 -8.01 8.80
C THR A 74 -4.71 -6.71 9.59
N PHE A 75 -3.65 -5.93 9.63
CA PHE A 75 -3.62 -4.66 10.36
C PHE A 75 -3.94 -3.47 9.44
N PHE A 76 -5.01 -2.73 9.76
CA PHE A 76 -5.41 -1.53 9.02
C PHE A 76 -4.65 -0.31 9.56
N ALA A 77 -3.48 -0.02 8.97
CA ALA A 77 -2.65 1.10 9.39
C ALA A 77 -3.20 2.45 8.90
N THR A 78 -3.25 3.43 9.80
CA THR A 78 -3.53 4.84 9.46
C THR A 78 -2.25 5.65 9.38
N THR A 79 -2.21 6.70 8.55
CA THR A 79 -1.07 7.60 8.48
C THR A 79 -1.08 8.61 9.63
N ASN A 80 0.00 9.40 9.74
CA ASN A 80 0.10 10.48 10.73
C ASN A 80 -1.11 11.43 10.71
N TYR A 81 -1.75 11.64 9.56
CA TYR A 81 -2.94 12.47 9.44
C TYR A 81 -4.12 11.90 10.22
N GLY A 82 -4.46 10.62 10.01
CA GLY A 82 -5.57 10.00 10.73
C GLY A 82 -5.30 9.85 12.22
N ALA A 83 -4.05 9.62 12.62
CA ALA A 83 -3.66 9.61 14.03
C ALA A 83 -3.82 11.00 14.68
N ALA A 84 -3.43 12.08 13.98
CA ALA A 84 -3.55 13.44 14.49
C ALA A 84 -5.01 13.88 14.66
N ASP A 85 -5.87 13.54 13.69
CA ASP A 85 -7.31 13.84 13.76
C ASP A 85 -7.96 13.12 14.95
N TYR A 86 -7.64 11.84 15.15
CA TYR A 86 -8.14 11.06 16.28
C TYR A 86 -7.71 11.67 17.63
N VAL A 87 -6.42 11.98 17.79
CA VAL A 87 -5.89 12.56 19.04
C VAL A 87 -6.53 13.92 19.32
N SER A 88 -6.73 14.74 18.28
CA SER A 88 -7.38 16.05 18.39
C SER A 88 -8.83 15.90 18.85
N ALA A 89 -9.59 14.98 18.25
CA ALA A 89 -10.96 14.69 18.65
C ALA A 89 -11.05 14.22 20.11
N LYS A 90 -10.16 13.31 20.54
CA LYS A 90 -10.10 12.83 21.92
C LYS A 90 -9.69 13.91 22.91
N LYS A 91 -8.81 14.82 22.49
CA LYS A 91 -8.45 15.99 23.29
C LYS A 91 -9.66 16.88 23.54
N GLN A 92 -10.44 17.19 22.50
CA GLN A 92 -11.63 18.03 22.66
C GLN A 92 -12.68 17.37 23.55
N GLU A 93 -12.91 16.06 23.37
CA GLU A 93 -13.80 15.28 24.24
C GLU A 93 -13.38 15.42 25.71
N LYS A 94 -12.08 15.29 26.01
CA LYS A 94 -11.55 15.42 27.36
C LYS A 94 -11.66 16.84 27.91
N ILE A 95 -11.40 17.87 27.08
CA ILE A 95 -11.56 19.28 27.46
C ILE A 95 -13.01 19.55 27.88
N THR A 96 -13.98 19.08 27.10
CA THR A 96 -15.40 19.23 27.46
C THR A 96 -15.76 18.51 28.76
N GLN A 97 -15.18 17.34 29.02
CA GLN A 97 -15.42 16.60 30.26
C GLN A 97 -14.83 17.27 31.51
N VAL A 98 -13.63 17.84 31.38
CA VAL A 98 -12.88 18.45 32.51
C VAL A 98 -13.27 19.92 32.70
N GLY A 99 -13.80 20.58 31.66
CA GLY A 99 -14.09 22.01 31.67
C GLY A 99 -12.84 22.89 31.67
N ASP A 100 -11.69 22.34 31.29
CA ASP A 100 -10.40 23.04 31.22
C ASP A 100 -9.76 22.77 29.86
N GLU A 101 -9.35 23.84 29.17
CA GLU A 101 -8.69 23.81 27.86
C GLU A 101 -7.18 23.50 27.96
N ASN A 102 -6.60 23.64 29.15
CA ASN A 102 -5.16 23.49 29.41
C ASN A 102 -4.78 22.10 29.93
N ILE A 103 -5.48 21.06 29.46
CA ILE A 103 -5.18 19.68 29.86
C ILE A 103 -3.78 19.23 29.41
N LYS A 104 -3.07 18.59 30.32
CA LYS A 104 -1.78 17.92 30.04
C LYS A 104 -2.02 16.43 29.89
N PHE A 105 -1.58 15.87 28.77
CA PHE A 105 -1.49 14.42 28.60
C PHE A 105 -0.17 13.96 29.19
N SER A 106 -0.23 13.15 30.25
CA SER A 106 0.93 12.51 30.88
C SER A 106 1.34 11.25 30.14
#